data_AF-A0A1B2ACI5-F1
#
_entry.id   AF-A0A1B2ACI5-F1
#
_cell.length_a   1.000
_cell.length_b   1.000
_cell.length_c   1.000
_cell.angle_alpha   90.00
_cell.angle_beta   90.00
_cell.angle_gamma   90.00
#
_symmetry.space_group_name_H-M   'P 1'
#
loop_
_entity.id
_entity.type
_entity.pdbx_description
1 polymer ?
#
loop_
_entity_poly.entity_id
_entity_poly.type
_entity_poly.pdbx_seq_one_letter_code
_entity_poly.pdbx_strand_id
1 'polypeptide(L)'
;MTPEEFARESWQSADTAVALPPLETLRARSDRFRRRIARRNVLEYAAGVFVVAGFGFTLISVPLVPMQIASAMIIAATIYVLWQLHRRAGNLPDDCEAGAVPVLVHQRAALARQRDALKGVFGWYIAPFLPGMALFFASPIVLDPPAVGSEAFFRLLLSGGVLLAISVGVWWINQMAARELQRQIEEIDALIAG
;
A
#
# COMPACT_ATOMS: atom_id res chain seq x y z
N MET A 1 5.07 -8.08 57.95
CA MET A 1 5.68 -8.29 56.63
C MET A 1 6.90 -7.41 56.56
N THR A 2 8.08 -8.03 56.49
CA THR A 2 9.35 -7.32 56.38
C THR A 2 9.56 -6.79 54.96
N PRO A 3 10.39 -5.75 54.76
CA PRO A 3 10.70 -5.25 53.42
C PRO A 3 11.24 -6.32 52.47
N GLU A 4 11.95 -7.32 53.00
CA GLU A 4 12.49 -8.45 52.23
C GLU A 4 11.42 -9.46 51.81
N GLU A 5 10.38 -9.65 52.63
CA GLU A 5 9.23 -10.49 52.27
C GLU A 5 8.39 -9.82 51.18
N PHE A 6 8.17 -8.50 51.28
CA PHE A 6 7.46 -7.72 50.27
C PHE A 6 8.23 -7.67 48.93
N ALA A 7 9.56 -7.54 48.97
CA ALA A 7 10.40 -7.62 47.78
C ALA A 7 10.33 -9.01 47.14
N ARG A 8 10.33 -10.08 47.94
CA ARG A 8 10.28 -11.46 47.45
C ARG A 8 8.92 -11.82 46.86
N GLU A 9 7.82 -11.43 47.51
CA GLU A 9 6.47 -11.61 46.99
C GLU A 9 6.21 -10.77 45.73
N SER A 10 6.73 -9.54 45.66
CA SER A 10 6.60 -8.72 44.45
C SER A 10 7.40 -9.28 43.26
N TRP A 11 8.59 -9.86 43.50
CA TRP A 11 9.35 -10.58 42.47
C TRP A 11 8.70 -11.90 42.05
N GLN A 12 8.10 -12.66 42.96
CA GLN A 12 7.42 -13.92 42.64
C GLN A 12 6.05 -13.73 41.97
N SER A 13 5.38 -12.61 42.22
CA SER A 13 4.14 -12.22 41.54
C SER A 13 4.39 -11.59 40.16
N ALA A 14 5.56 -11.01 39.91
CA ALA A 14 5.96 -10.47 38.61
C ALA A 14 6.08 -11.53 37.49
N ASP A 15 6.11 -12.83 37.82
CA ASP A 15 6.06 -13.94 36.85
C ASP A 15 4.67 -14.08 36.17
N THR A 16 3.68 -13.30 36.60
CA THR A 16 2.39 -13.13 35.90
C THR A 16 2.35 -11.96 34.94
N ALA A 17 3.47 -11.25 34.74
CA ALA A 17 3.62 -10.33 33.62
C ALA A 17 3.52 -11.14 32.33
N VAL A 18 2.46 -10.89 31.54
CA VAL A 18 2.23 -11.44 30.20
C VAL A 18 3.57 -11.51 29.48
N ALA A 19 4.11 -12.72 29.33
CA ALA A 19 5.45 -12.92 28.80
C ALA A 19 5.51 -12.27 27.41
N LEU A 20 6.17 -11.12 27.32
CA LEU A 20 6.41 -10.45 26.05
C LEU A 20 7.10 -11.47 25.14
N PRO A 21 6.62 -11.67 23.91
CA PRO A 21 7.19 -12.66 23.01
C PRO A 21 8.72 -12.44 22.90
N PRO A 22 9.53 -13.52 22.87
CA PRO A 22 10.98 -13.41 22.85
C PRO A 22 11.46 -12.41 21.79
N LEU A 23 12.42 -11.54 22.13
CA LEU A 23 12.92 -10.48 21.23
C LEU A 23 13.30 -11.00 19.82
N GLU A 24 13.76 -12.24 19.73
CA GLU A 24 14.05 -12.92 18.46
C GLU A 24 12.81 -13.15 17.59
N THR A 25 11.66 -13.48 18.19
CA THR A 25 10.39 -13.66 17.47
C THR A 25 9.82 -12.33 16.97
N LEU A 26 10.02 -11.24 17.73
CA LEU A 26 9.66 -9.89 17.30
C LEU A 26 10.55 -9.41 16.14
N ARG A 27 11.87 -9.64 16.22
CA ARG A 27 12.82 -9.36 15.13
C ARG A 27 12.49 -10.16 13.86
N ALA A 28 12.23 -11.46 13.99
CA ALA A 28 11.88 -12.31 12.84
C ALA A 28 10.56 -11.90 12.15
N ARG A 29 9.56 -11.41 12.90
CA ARG A 29 8.32 -10.84 12.33
C ARG A 29 8.59 -9.53 11.60
N SER A 30 9.38 -8.64 12.21
CA SER A 30 9.80 -7.36 11.60
C SER A 30 10.56 -7.59 10.27
N ASP A 31 11.48 -8.54 10.24
CA ASP A 31 12.25 -8.86 9.03
C ASP A 31 11.40 -9.44 7.90
N ARG A 32 10.42 -10.29 8.24
CA ARG A 32 9.52 -10.90 7.25
C ARG A 32 8.60 -9.83 6.65
N PHE A 33 8.19 -8.86 7.47
CA PHE A 33 7.42 -7.70 7.05
C PHE A 33 8.24 -6.77 6.14
N ARG A 34 9.47 -6.42 6.53
CA ARG A 34 10.42 -5.64 5.71
C ARG A 34 10.67 -6.28 4.35
N ARG A 35 10.91 -7.60 4.30
CA ARG A 35 11.10 -8.34 3.04
C ARG A 35 9.86 -8.34 2.14
N ARG A 36 8.67 -8.41 2.72
CA ARG A 36 7.40 -8.35 1.96
C ARG A 36 7.21 -6.97 1.33
N ILE A 37 7.49 -5.91 2.08
CA ILE A 37 7.44 -4.52 1.59
C ILE A 37 8.47 -4.31 0.48
N ALA A 38 9.71 -4.77 0.66
CA ALA A 38 10.76 -4.63 -0.35
C ALA A 38 10.39 -5.34 -1.67
N ARG A 39 9.87 -6.58 -1.60
CA ARG A 39 9.39 -7.29 -2.80
C ARG A 39 8.22 -6.57 -3.48
N ARG A 40 7.28 -6.02 -2.69
CA ARG A 40 6.16 -5.24 -3.22
C ARG A 40 6.65 -4.00 -3.96
N ASN A 41 7.59 -3.26 -3.37
CA ASN A 41 8.17 -2.08 -3.99
C ASN A 41 8.84 -2.42 -5.32
N VAL A 42 9.64 -3.49 -5.39
CA VAL A 42 10.28 -3.93 -6.65
C VAL A 42 9.25 -4.22 -7.74
N LEU A 43 8.18 -4.94 -7.42
CA LEU A 43 7.10 -5.24 -8.36
C LEU A 43 6.37 -3.96 -8.80
N GLU A 44 6.13 -3.01 -7.89
CA GLU A 44 5.49 -1.74 -8.19
C GLU A 44 6.36 -0.86 -9.12
N TYR A 45 7.68 -0.82 -8.91
CA TYR A 45 8.61 -0.13 -9.82
C TYR A 45 8.66 -0.80 -11.19
N ALA A 46 8.74 -2.14 -11.25
CA ALA A 46 8.73 -2.88 -12.50
C ALA A 46 7.42 -2.65 -13.29
N ALA A 47 6.28 -2.66 -12.60
CA ALA A 47 4.99 -2.33 -13.18
C ALA A 47 4.96 -0.88 -13.70
N GLY A 48 5.51 0.07 -12.95
CA GLY A 48 5.62 1.46 -13.38
C GLY A 48 6.44 1.64 -14.65
N VAL A 49 7.61 0.98 -14.75
CA VAL A 49 8.44 0.99 -15.96
C VAL A 49 7.68 0.41 -17.15
N PHE A 50 6.96 -0.71 -16.95
CA PHE A 50 6.15 -1.33 -17.99
C PHE A 50 5.03 -0.40 -18.49
N VAL A 51 4.31 0.26 -17.58
CA VAL A 51 3.25 1.23 -17.92
C VAL A 51 3.83 2.40 -18.72
N VAL A 52 4.94 2.98 -18.27
CA VAL A 52 5.60 4.09 -18.98
C VAL A 52 6.06 3.66 -20.38
N ALA A 53 6.63 2.46 -20.53
CA ALA A 53 7.06 1.96 -21.83
C ALA A 53 5.87 1.74 -22.79
N GLY A 54 4.80 1.09 -22.33
CA GLY A 54 3.63 0.80 -23.16
C GLY A 54 2.87 2.05 -23.59
N PHE A 55 2.64 2.99 -22.66
CA PHE A 55 1.99 4.27 -22.99
C PHE A 55 2.94 5.22 -23.74
N GLY A 56 4.25 5.15 -23.52
CA GLY A 56 5.24 5.89 -24.29
C GLY A 56 5.30 5.43 -25.75
N PHE A 57 5.21 4.12 -25.99
CA PHE A 57 5.07 3.58 -27.35
C PHE A 57 3.78 4.07 -28.03
N THR A 58 2.66 4.05 -27.29
CA THR A 58 1.36 4.54 -27.79
C THR A 58 1.40 6.02 -28.13
N LEU A 59 2.03 6.83 -27.28
CA LEU A 59 2.20 8.28 -27.45
C LEU A 59 2.92 8.64 -28.76
N ILE A 60 3.90 7.82 -29.18
CA ILE A 60 4.70 8.07 -30.39
C ILE A 60 4.08 7.41 -31.63
N SER A 61 3.51 6.22 -31.48
CA SER A 61 3.11 5.38 -32.62
C SER A 61 1.67 5.61 -33.09
N VAL A 62 0.81 6.16 -32.23
CA VAL A 62 -0.62 6.35 -32.54
C VAL A 62 -0.90 7.82 -32.88
N PRO A 63 -1.29 8.16 -34.13
CA PRO A 63 -1.53 9.53 -34.56
C PRO A 63 -2.93 10.03 -34.17
N LEU A 64 -3.37 9.74 -32.95
CA LEU A 64 -4.65 10.19 -32.40
C LEU A 64 -4.39 11.10 -31.21
N VAL A 65 -4.57 12.40 -31.40
CA VAL A 65 -4.30 13.42 -30.37
C VAL A 65 -4.95 13.11 -29.02
N PRO A 66 -6.23 12.67 -28.94
CA PRO A 66 -6.82 12.33 -27.64
C PRO A 66 -6.14 11.14 -26.95
N MET A 67 -5.71 10.13 -27.70
CA MET A 67 -4.95 8.99 -27.16
C MET A 67 -3.54 9.39 -26.70
N GLN A 68 -2.91 10.33 -27.39
CA GLN A 68 -1.62 10.88 -26.99
C GLN A 68 -1.74 11.65 -25.66
N ILE A 69 -2.75 12.52 -25.55
CA ILE A 69 -3.04 13.25 -24.29
C ILE A 69 -3.32 12.26 -23.16
N ALA A 70 -4.18 11.26 -23.40
CA ALA A 70 -4.48 10.22 -22.43
C ALA A 70 -3.22 9.44 -21.98
N SER A 71 -2.36 9.08 -22.92
CA SER A 71 -1.10 8.38 -22.64
C SER A 71 -0.16 9.24 -21.78
N ALA A 72 -0.02 10.54 -22.10
CA ALA A 72 0.77 11.47 -21.31
C ALA A 72 0.22 11.62 -19.87
N MET A 73 -1.11 11.67 -19.71
CA MET A 73 -1.75 11.72 -18.38
C MET A 73 -1.48 10.45 -17.57
N ILE A 74 -1.55 9.28 -18.20
CA ILE A 74 -1.28 8.00 -17.53
C ILE A 74 0.20 7.88 -17.14
N ILE A 75 1.13 8.35 -17.97
CA ILE A 75 2.56 8.43 -17.65
C ILE A 75 2.78 9.36 -16.45
N ALA A 76 2.18 10.56 -16.46
CA ALA A 76 2.28 11.52 -15.36
C ALA A 76 1.73 10.95 -14.06
N ALA A 77 0.57 10.27 -14.11
CA ALA A 77 -0.01 9.56 -12.98
C ALA A 77 0.93 8.48 -12.44
N THR A 78 1.56 7.69 -13.33
CA THR A 78 2.54 6.66 -12.95
C THR A 78 3.73 7.28 -12.20
N ILE A 79 4.30 8.36 -12.72
CA ILE A 79 5.43 9.06 -12.09
C ILE A 79 5.01 9.59 -10.72
N TYR A 80 3.84 10.21 -10.61
CA TYR A 80 3.29 10.69 -9.34
C TYR A 80 3.15 9.55 -8.31
N VAL A 81 2.63 8.39 -8.73
CA VAL A 81 2.45 7.23 -7.86
C VAL A 81 3.78 6.65 -7.40
N LEU A 82 4.76 6.51 -8.30
CA LEU A 82 6.11 6.06 -7.95
C LEU A 82 6.80 7.02 -6.98
N TRP A 83 6.67 8.33 -7.20
CA TRP A 83 7.17 9.34 -6.28
C TRP A 83 6.50 9.24 -4.91
N GLN A 84 5.17 9.06 -4.86
CA GLN A 84 4.48 8.89 -3.59
C GLN A 84 4.86 7.59 -2.88
N LEU A 85 5.08 6.52 -3.63
CA LEU A 85 5.54 5.26 -3.08
C LEU A 85 6.93 5.42 -2.46
N HIS A 86 7.86 6.07 -3.17
CA HIS A 86 9.20 6.38 -2.66
C HIS A 86 9.13 7.22 -1.38
N ARG A 87 8.36 8.31 -1.40
CA ARG A 87 8.18 9.21 -0.25
C ARG A 87 7.56 8.51 0.96
N ARG A 88 6.63 7.57 0.75
CA ARG A 88 5.96 6.83 1.84
C ARG A 88 6.78 5.64 2.34
N ALA A 89 7.61 5.04 1.48
CA ALA A 89 8.52 3.96 1.86
C ALA A 89 9.76 4.46 2.62
N GLY A 90 10.27 5.66 2.30
CA GLY A 90 11.43 6.27 2.97
C GLY A 90 11.17 6.77 4.40
N ASN A 91 9.94 6.73 4.89
CA ASN A 91 9.56 7.16 6.25
C ASN A 91 9.53 6.00 7.28
N LEU A 92 10.16 4.86 6.98
CA LEU A 92 10.48 3.86 8.00
C LEU A 92 11.76 4.31 8.70
N PRO A 93 11.72 4.67 10.01
CA PRO A 93 12.93 5.05 10.71
C PRO A 93 13.80 3.81 10.97
N ASP A 94 15.10 3.94 10.73
CA ASP A 94 16.06 2.84 10.87
C ASP A 94 16.61 2.67 12.29
N ASP A 95 16.27 3.53 13.24
CA ASP A 95 16.96 3.55 14.53
C ASP A 95 16.13 2.95 15.68
N CYS A 96 16.47 1.72 16.05
CA CYS A 96 16.06 1.09 17.30
C CYS A 96 17.27 0.99 18.25
N GLU A 97 17.71 2.12 18.79
CA GLU A 97 18.57 2.18 19.98
C GLU A 97 17.89 2.97 21.09
N ALA A 98 17.09 2.29 21.92
CA ALA A 98 16.79 2.61 23.34
C ALA A 98 15.52 1.85 23.79
N GLY A 99 15.61 1.05 24.87
CA GLY A 99 14.49 0.56 25.72
C GLY A 99 13.28 -0.17 25.09
N ALA A 100 12.63 -1.07 25.83
CA ALA A 100 11.43 -1.78 25.34
C ALA A 100 10.21 -0.86 25.09
N VAL A 101 10.01 0.16 25.94
CA VAL A 101 8.89 1.12 25.81
C VAL A 101 9.07 2.07 24.60
N PRO A 102 10.26 2.68 24.37
CA PRO A 102 10.48 3.45 23.15
C PRO A 102 10.29 2.65 21.86
N VAL A 103 10.63 1.35 21.86
CA VAL A 103 10.44 0.45 20.70
C VAL A 103 8.96 0.23 20.38
N LEU A 104 8.10 -0.02 21.38
CA LEU A 104 6.66 -0.25 21.15
C LEU A 104 5.95 1.00 20.63
N VAL A 105 6.24 2.18 21.20
CA VAL A 105 5.67 3.46 20.73
C VAL A 105 6.09 3.75 19.29
N HIS A 106 7.36 3.49 18.96
CA HIS A 106 7.87 3.67 17.62
C HIS A 106 7.21 2.72 16.61
N GLN A 107 7.07 1.44 16.98
CA GLN A 107 6.42 0.42 16.16
C GLN A 107 4.95 0.76 15.91
N ARG A 108 4.21 1.20 16.94
CA ARG A 108 2.82 1.65 16.82
C ARG A 108 2.70 2.80 15.80
N ALA A 109 3.57 3.80 15.91
CA ALA A 109 3.57 4.96 15.02
C ALA A 109 3.85 4.56 13.56
N ALA A 110 4.77 3.61 13.33
CA ALA A 110 5.05 3.08 12.00
C ALA A 110 3.85 2.32 11.41
N LEU A 111 3.20 1.45 12.19
CA LEU A 111 1.99 0.72 11.77
C LEU A 111 0.84 1.68 11.43
N ALA A 112 0.64 2.73 12.22
CA ALA A 112 -0.40 3.74 11.98
C ALA A 112 -0.18 4.47 10.64
N ARG A 113 1.06 4.91 10.36
CA ARG A 113 1.39 5.55 9.07
C ARG A 113 1.14 4.62 7.89
N GLN A 114 1.49 3.35 8.01
CA GLN A 114 1.28 2.37 6.95
C GLN A 114 -0.20 2.06 6.74
N ARG A 115 -0.97 1.89 7.83
CA ARG A 115 -2.44 1.76 7.77
C ARG A 115 -3.07 2.93 7.03
N ASP A 116 -2.69 4.16 7.37
CA ASP A 116 -3.27 5.36 6.76
C ASP A 116 -2.88 5.52 5.30
N ALA A 117 -1.65 5.10 4.93
CA ALA A 117 -1.25 5.01 3.53
C ALA A 117 -2.10 3.99 2.74
N LEU A 118 -2.36 2.81 3.30
CA LEU A 118 -3.22 1.79 2.67
C LEU A 118 -4.68 2.25 2.58
N LYS A 119 -5.23 2.88 3.62
CA LYS A 119 -6.59 3.46 3.61
C LYS A 119 -6.75 4.54 2.54
N GLY A 120 -5.71 5.34 2.34
CA GLY A 120 -5.69 6.40 1.34
C GLY A 120 -5.40 5.94 -0.09
N VAL A 121 -5.20 4.64 -0.35
CA VAL A 121 -4.71 4.14 -1.66
C VAL A 121 -5.55 4.63 -2.83
N PHE A 122 -6.85 4.80 -2.65
CA PHE A 122 -7.70 5.35 -3.71
C PHE A 122 -7.21 6.72 -4.18
N GLY A 123 -6.98 7.66 -3.25
CA GLY A 123 -6.66 9.04 -3.60
C GLY A 123 -5.26 9.24 -4.18
N TRP A 124 -4.26 8.51 -3.69
CA TRP A 124 -2.87 8.70 -4.13
C TRP A 124 -2.39 7.68 -5.16
N TYR A 125 -3.07 6.54 -5.32
CA TYR A 125 -2.67 5.47 -6.26
C TYR A 125 -3.66 5.32 -7.41
N ILE A 126 -4.96 5.24 -7.16
CA ILE A 126 -5.97 4.92 -8.19
C ILE A 126 -6.47 6.19 -8.91
N ALA A 127 -6.90 7.19 -8.13
CA ALA A 127 -7.51 8.41 -8.65
C ALA A 127 -6.67 9.17 -9.68
N PRO A 128 -5.32 9.25 -9.57
CA PRO A 128 -4.50 9.92 -10.57
C PRO A 128 -4.61 9.32 -11.98
N PHE A 129 -4.91 8.02 -12.11
CA PHE A 129 -5.06 7.35 -13.41
C PHE A 129 -6.42 7.56 -14.06
N LEU A 130 -7.47 7.79 -13.27
CA LEU A 130 -8.85 7.87 -13.75
C LEU A 130 -9.07 8.84 -14.92
N PRO A 131 -8.57 10.09 -14.91
CA PRO A 131 -8.87 11.01 -16.01
C PRO A 131 -8.18 10.59 -17.31
N GLY A 132 -6.94 10.07 -17.25
CA GLY A 132 -6.24 9.56 -18.42
C GLY A 132 -6.88 8.30 -18.97
N MET A 133 -7.29 7.37 -18.10
CA MET A 133 -8.02 6.16 -18.50
C MET A 133 -9.38 6.48 -19.13
N ALA A 134 -10.15 7.40 -18.54
CA ALA A 134 -11.42 7.83 -19.08
C ALA A 134 -11.26 8.38 -20.51
N LEU A 135 -10.28 9.26 -20.73
CA LEU A 135 -10.00 9.80 -22.06
C LEU A 135 -9.52 8.71 -23.04
N PHE A 136 -8.67 7.79 -22.59
CA PHE A 136 -8.15 6.69 -23.41
C PHE A 136 -9.28 5.80 -23.95
N PHE A 137 -10.22 5.40 -23.08
CA PHE A 137 -11.35 4.56 -23.47
C PHE A 137 -12.46 5.32 -24.19
N ALA A 138 -12.63 6.62 -23.92
CA ALA A 138 -13.61 7.45 -24.63
C ALA A 138 -13.17 7.82 -26.05
N SER A 139 -11.86 7.91 -26.31
CA SER A 139 -11.33 8.38 -27.60
C SER A 139 -11.88 7.60 -28.82
N PRO A 140 -11.93 6.25 -28.83
CA PRO A 140 -12.53 5.52 -29.93
C PRO A 140 -14.03 5.77 -30.06
N ILE A 141 -14.75 5.84 -28.93
CA ILE A 141 -16.22 6.00 -28.90
C ILE A 141 -16.65 7.32 -29.51
N VAL A 142 -15.91 8.41 -29.22
CA VAL A 142 -16.24 9.75 -29.71
C VAL A 142 -15.95 9.89 -31.20
N LEU A 143 -14.93 9.19 -31.72
CA LEU A 143 -14.52 9.28 -33.11
C LEU A 143 -15.33 8.34 -34.02
N ASP A 144 -15.55 7.11 -33.58
CA ASP A 144 -16.31 6.08 -34.30
C ASP A 144 -17.02 5.17 -33.28
N PRO A 145 -18.25 5.52 -32.87
CA PRO A 145 -18.99 4.75 -31.87
C PRO A 145 -19.17 3.30 -32.32
N PRO A 146 -18.68 2.31 -31.57
CA PRO A 146 -18.84 0.92 -31.97
C PRO A 146 -20.32 0.54 -31.93
N ALA A 147 -20.79 -0.12 -32.99
CA ALA A 147 -22.14 -0.66 -33.01
C ALA A 147 -22.35 -1.63 -31.84
N VAL A 148 -23.51 -1.54 -31.18
CA VAL A 148 -23.84 -2.43 -30.05
C VAL A 148 -23.81 -3.88 -30.54
N GLY A 149 -23.11 -4.74 -29.80
CA GLY A 149 -22.92 -6.15 -30.17
C GLY A 149 -21.80 -6.43 -31.16
N SER A 150 -21.06 -5.41 -31.63
CA SER A 150 -19.84 -5.61 -32.43
C SER A 150 -18.67 -6.14 -31.58
N GLU A 151 -17.66 -6.71 -32.24
CA GLU A 151 -16.42 -7.12 -31.57
C GLU A 151 -15.76 -5.94 -30.84
N ALA A 152 -15.71 -4.76 -31.46
CA ALA A 152 -15.16 -3.55 -30.86
C ALA A 152 -15.92 -3.13 -29.58
N PHE A 153 -17.25 -3.25 -29.59
CA PHE A 153 -18.09 -3.02 -28.41
C PHE A 153 -17.76 -3.99 -27.27
N PHE A 154 -17.68 -5.29 -27.54
CA PHE A 154 -17.34 -6.29 -26.52
C PHE A 154 -15.90 -6.13 -26.01
N ARG A 155 -14.96 -5.80 -26.87
CA ARG A 155 -13.56 -5.52 -26.49
C ARG A 155 -13.47 -4.30 -25.57
N LEU A 156 -14.23 -3.24 -25.85
CA LEU A 156 -14.31 -2.06 -24.99
C LEU A 156 -14.88 -2.41 -23.62
N LEU A 157 -16.01 -3.12 -23.57
CA LEU A 157 -16.63 -3.57 -22.32
C LEU A 157 -15.70 -4.46 -21.50
N LEU A 158 -15.04 -5.42 -22.14
CA LEU A 158 -14.09 -6.31 -21.50
C LEU A 158 -12.91 -5.52 -20.92
N SER A 159 -12.33 -4.61 -21.70
CA SER A 159 -11.17 -3.82 -21.26
C SER A 159 -11.52 -2.89 -20.09
N GLY A 160 -12.66 -2.20 -20.16
CA GLY A 160 -13.16 -1.35 -19.08
C GLY A 160 -13.53 -2.17 -17.83
N GLY A 161 -14.16 -3.33 -18.01
CA GLY A 161 -14.51 -4.24 -16.93
C GLY A 161 -13.29 -4.82 -16.22
N VAL A 162 -12.26 -5.24 -16.97
CA VAL A 162 -10.98 -5.71 -16.41
C VAL A 162 -10.29 -4.60 -15.62
N LEU A 163 -10.24 -3.37 -16.15
CA LEU A 163 -9.65 -2.24 -15.44
C LEU A 163 -10.38 -1.94 -14.13
N LEU A 164 -11.72 -1.93 -14.17
CA LEU A 164 -12.54 -1.71 -12.98
C LEU A 164 -12.28 -2.81 -11.94
N ALA A 165 -12.28 -4.08 -12.37
CA ALA A 165 -12.03 -5.22 -11.49
C ALA A 165 -10.64 -5.14 -10.84
N ILE A 166 -9.60 -4.80 -11.60
CA ILE A 166 -8.25 -4.61 -11.08
C ILE A 166 -8.22 -3.47 -10.06
N SER A 167 -8.84 -2.33 -10.37
CA SER A 167 -8.85 -1.15 -9.49
C SER A 167 -9.58 -1.43 -8.17
N VAL A 168 -10.74 -2.08 -8.24
CA VAL A 168 -11.52 -2.51 -7.07
C VAL A 168 -10.74 -3.57 -6.27
N GLY A 169 -10.11 -4.53 -6.94
CA GLY A 169 -9.29 -5.56 -6.30
C GLY A 169 -8.10 -4.97 -5.55
N VAL A 170 -7.34 -4.07 -6.18
CA VAL A 170 -6.23 -3.34 -5.55
C VAL A 170 -6.73 -2.58 -4.33
N TRP A 171 -7.80 -1.79 -4.47
CA TRP A 171 -8.39 -1.07 -3.35
C TRP A 171 -8.78 -2.03 -2.22
N TRP A 172 -9.50 -3.11 -2.52
CA TRP A 172 -9.99 -4.06 -1.53
C TRP A 172 -8.87 -4.76 -0.77
N ILE A 173 -7.85 -5.26 -1.47
CA ILE A 173 -6.68 -5.89 -0.86
C ILE A 173 -5.95 -4.93 0.08
N ASN A 174 -5.81 -3.65 -0.31
CA ASN A 174 -5.20 -2.63 0.53
C ASN A 174 -6.06 -2.34 1.78
N GLN A 175 -7.39 -2.31 1.65
CA GLN A 175 -8.29 -2.17 2.80
C GLN A 175 -8.21 -3.37 3.75
N MET A 176 -8.09 -4.60 3.23
CA MET A 176 -7.88 -5.80 4.05
C MET A 176 -6.57 -5.70 4.83
N ALA A 177 -5.48 -5.32 4.17
CA ALA A 177 -4.19 -5.13 4.83
C ALA A 177 -4.23 -4.00 5.87
N ALA A 178 -4.95 -2.91 5.61
CA ALA A 178 -5.14 -1.83 6.57
C ALA A 178 -5.88 -2.30 7.84
N ARG A 179 -6.86 -3.20 7.72
CA ARG A 179 -7.55 -3.79 8.88
C ARG A 179 -6.63 -4.67 9.72
N GLU A 180 -5.75 -5.44 9.08
CA GLU A 180 -4.78 -6.25 9.82
C GLU A 180 -3.77 -5.39 10.58
N LEU A 181 -3.30 -4.28 9.99
CA LEU A 181 -2.43 -3.34 10.69
C LEU A 181 -3.15 -2.64 11.86
N GLN A 182 -4.45 -2.38 11.73
CA GLN A 182 -5.27 -1.84 12.81
C GLN A 182 -5.32 -2.80 14.01
N ARG A 183 -5.51 -4.10 13.76
CA ARG A 183 -5.50 -5.14 14.79
C ARG A 183 -4.18 -5.18 15.55
N GLN A 184 -3.05 -5.03 14.85
CA GLN A 184 -1.71 -4.99 15.47
C GLN A 184 -1.49 -3.73 16.31
N ILE A 185 -2.06 -2.58 15.92
CA ILE A 185 -2.01 -1.35 16.73
C ILE A 185 -2.78 -1.56 18.04
N GLU A 186 -3.95 -2.19 17.98
CA GLU A 186 -4.77 -2.48 19.16
C GLU A 186 -4.08 -3.44 20.13
N GLU A 187 -3.35 -4.44 19.64
CA GLU A 187 -2.51 -5.33 20.46
C GLU A 187 -1.41 -4.55 21.20
N ILE A 188 -0.72 -3.63 20.51
CA ILE A 188 0.32 -2.79 21.13
C ILE A 188 -0.29 -1.84 22.15
N ASP A 189 -1.45 -1.23 21.85
CA ASP A 189 -2.14 -0.32 22.77
C ASP A 189 -2.56 -1.04 24.06
N ALA A 190 -2.99 -2.31 23.98
CA ALA A 190 -3.28 -3.13 25.15
C ALA A 190 -2.04 -3.43 26.01
N LEU A 191 -0.89 -3.72 25.37
CA LEU A 191 0.38 -3.98 26.05
C LEU A 191 0.98 -2.74 26.73
N ILE A 192 0.66 -1.54 26.24
CA ILE A 192 1.09 -0.28 26.86
C ILE A 192 0.20 0.09 28.05
N ALA A 193 -1.07 -0.31 28.03
CA ALA A 193 -2.06 0.03 29.05
C ALA A 193 -2.11 -0.93 30.25
N GLY A 194 -1.61 -2.16 30.09
CA GLY A 194 -1.49 -3.18 31.15
C GLY A 194 -0.13 -3.15 31.83
#